data_AF-A0A2P4T004-F1
#
_entry.id   AF-A0A2P4T004-F1
#
_cell.length_a   1.000
_cell.length_b   1.000
_cell.length_c   1.000
_cell.angle_alpha   90.00
_cell.angle_beta   90.00
_cell.angle_gamma   90.00
#
_symmetry.space_group_name_H-M   'P 1'
#
loop_
_entity.id
_entity.type
_entity.pdbx_description
1 polymer ?
#
loop_
_entity_poly.entity_id
_entity_poly.type
_entity_poly.pdbx_seq_one_letter_code
_entity_poly.pdbx_strand_id
1 'polypeptide(L)'
;CLPVHGKYSSVLQGTLYIFGGMVDSAFTQAKTPLWMYDTDSARWTEGRDVPAEMESLAPTNRRGHSAVVYRASMYIYGGYVGIRGISQEFWTFHFDTRTWLYVSTPPHNTGPGPRHGHSAVVYHTAMYLFGGLVGLSEQKDLWKWDFGNSSWYNIRTRYRIWFTKLY
;
A
#
# COMPACT_ATOMS: atom_id res chain seq x y z
N CYS A 1 -8.40 3.76 -19.58
CA CYS A 1 -7.29 4.67 -19.28
C CYS A 1 -7.82 5.87 -18.51
N LEU A 2 -7.63 5.92 -17.19
CA LEU A 2 -7.64 7.17 -16.42
C LEU A 2 -6.56 7.06 -15.34
N PRO A 3 -5.61 8.01 -15.26
CA PRO A 3 -4.64 8.08 -14.17
C PRO A 3 -5.31 8.79 -12.99
N VAL A 4 -5.35 8.15 -11.81
CA VAL A 4 -5.87 8.79 -10.60
C VAL A 4 -4.70 9.25 -9.74
N HIS A 5 -4.41 10.56 -9.80
CA HIS A 5 -3.58 11.23 -8.81
C HIS A 5 -4.45 11.59 -7.60
N GLY A 6 -4.12 11.05 -6.42
CA GLY A 6 -4.75 11.48 -5.17
C GLY A 6 -4.83 10.38 -4.10
N LYS A 7 -3.75 10.25 -3.32
CA LYS A 7 -3.67 9.75 -1.94
C LYS A 7 -4.83 8.83 -1.44
N TYR A 8 -4.56 7.52 -1.38
CA TYR A 8 -5.21 6.48 -0.55
C TYR A 8 -6.52 5.81 -1.01
N SER A 9 -7.06 6.11 -2.18
CA SER A 9 -8.33 5.49 -2.61
C SER A 9 -8.32 4.95 -4.03
N SER A 10 -8.96 3.79 -4.23
CA SER A 10 -9.15 3.19 -5.56
C SER A 10 -10.63 3.01 -5.88
N VAL A 11 -11.03 3.41 -7.09
CA VAL A 11 -12.40 3.24 -7.60
C VAL A 11 -12.46 1.96 -8.44
N LEU A 12 -13.37 1.04 -8.09
CA LEU A 12 -13.73 -0.12 -8.90
C LEU A 12 -15.26 -0.18 -9.00
N GLN A 13 -15.81 -0.24 -10.22
CA GLN A 13 -17.25 -0.46 -10.48
C GLN A 13 -18.19 0.46 -9.66
N GLY A 14 -17.88 1.77 -9.57
CA GLY A 14 -18.71 2.70 -8.78
C GLY A 14 -18.57 2.55 -7.26
N THR A 15 -17.63 1.74 -6.78
CA THR A 15 -17.28 1.65 -5.36
C THR A 15 -15.89 2.22 -5.11
N LEU A 16 -15.80 3.16 -4.18
CA LEU A 16 -14.55 3.69 -3.67
C LEU A 16 -14.11 2.87 -2.46
N TYR A 17 -12.96 2.21 -2.58
CA TYR A 17 -12.33 1.51 -1.46
C TYR A 17 -11.33 2.42 -0.76
N ILE A 18 -11.47 2.53 0.55
CA ILE A 18 -10.63 3.36 1.41
C ILE A 18 -10.10 2.48 2.54
N PHE A 19 -8.77 2.45 2.69
CA PHE A 19 -8.12 1.72 3.75
C PHE A 19 -7.27 2.63 4.63
N GLY A 20 -7.34 2.44 5.94
CA GLY A 20 -6.49 3.12 6.91
C GLY A 20 -6.88 4.57 7.16
N GLY A 21 -5.89 5.39 7.48
CA GLY A 21 -6.11 6.78 7.93
C GLY A 21 -6.07 6.91 9.45
N MET A 22 -5.78 8.13 9.92
CA MET A 22 -5.74 8.45 11.34
C MET A 22 -7.06 9.11 11.72
N VAL A 23 -7.82 8.47 12.60
CA VAL A 23 -8.91 9.10 13.34
C VAL A 23 -8.46 9.08 14.80
N ASP A 24 -8.33 10.25 15.41
CA ASP A 24 -7.76 10.42 16.76
C ASP A 24 -8.74 10.00 17.88
N SER A 25 -9.37 8.83 17.78
CA SER A 25 -10.23 8.34 18.86
C SER A 25 -9.95 6.89 19.26
N ALA A 26 -10.12 6.61 20.54
CA ALA A 26 -10.07 5.28 21.13
C ALA A 26 -11.08 4.28 20.50
N PHE A 27 -12.04 4.77 19.70
CA PHE A 27 -13.01 3.95 18.95
C PHE A 27 -12.46 3.38 17.64
N THR A 28 -11.30 3.83 17.14
CA THR A 28 -10.65 3.24 15.94
C THR A 28 -9.65 2.13 16.27
N GLN A 29 -9.98 1.29 17.24
CA GLN A 29 -9.40 -0.06 17.40
C GLN A 29 -9.86 -1.04 16.30
N ALA A 30 -10.40 -0.55 15.18
CA ALA A 30 -10.70 -1.37 14.02
C ALA A 30 -9.42 -2.06 13.55
N LYS A 31 -9.38 -3.38 13.71
CA LYS A 31 -8.24 -4.21 13.31
C LYS A 31 -8.05 -4.23 11.79
N THR A 32 -9.07 -3.88 11.01
CA THR A 32 -8.97 -3.76 9.55
C THR A 32 -9.85 -2.59 9.06
N PRO A 33 -9.30 -1.37 8.94
CA PRO A 33 -10.08 -0.17 8.62
C PRO A 33 -10.38 -0.07 7.12
N LEU A 34 -11.20 -0.98 6.59
CA LEU A 34 -11.66 -0.96 5.21
C LEU A 34 -13.06 -0.35 5.14
N TRP A 35 -13.21 0.69 4.33
CA TRP A 35 -14.47 1.34 4.02
C TRP A 35 -14.74 1.28 2.53
N MET A 36 -15.99 1.05 2.18
CA MET A 36 -16.48 1.01 0.81
C MET A 36 -17.55 2.09 0.68
N TYR A 37 -17.39 2.99 -0.27
CA TYR A 37 -18.38 3.99 -0.60
C TYR A 37 -18.94 3.74 -1.99
N ASP A 38 -20.21 3.37 -2.04
CA ASP A 38 -20.95 3.22 -3.28
C ASP A 38 -21.32 4.61 -3.81
N THR A 39 -20.80 4.97 -4.97
CA THR A 39 -20.94 6.31 -5.56
C THR A 39 -22.32 6.55 -6.15
N ASP A 40 -23.03 5.48 -6.52
CA ASP A 40 -24.33 5.57 -7.18
C ASP A 40 -25.44 5.81 -6.15
N SER A 41 -25.38 5.11 -5.03
CA SER A 41 -26.31 5.21 -3.90
C SER A 41 -25.85 6.17 -2.80
N ALA A 42 -24.61 6.66 -2.89
CA ALA A 42 -23.95 7.51 -1.90
C ALA A 42 -23.92 6.89 -0.49
N ARG A 43 -23.70 5.57 -0.39
CA ARG A 43 -23.74 4.82 0.87
C ARG A 43 -22.37 4.28 1.28
N TRP A 44 -22.09 4.37 2.57
CA TRP A 44 -20.93 3.76 3.20
C TRP A 44 -21.26 2.35 3.69
N THR A 45 -20.36 1.42 3.43
CA THR A 45 -20.34 0.07 4.01
C THR A 45 -18.99 -0.17 4.64
N GLU A 46 -18.97 -0.73 5.84
CA GLU A 46 -17.73 -1.10 6.51
C GLU A 46 -17.33 -2.53 6.13
N GLY A 47 -16.07 -2.74 5.78
CA GLY A 47 -15.51 -4.05 5.42
C GLY A 47 -15.22 -4.93 6.65
N ARG A 48 -16.18 -5.05 7.56
CA ARG A 48 -16.07 -5.85 8.81
C ARG A 48 -16.18 -7.37 8.60
N ASP A 49 -16.16 -7.85 7.35
CA ASP A 49 -16.43 -9.25 7.01
C ASP A 49 -15.33 -10.25 7.44
N VAL A 50 -14.33 -9.85 8.24
CA VAL A 50 -13.34 -10.77 8.81
C VAL A 50 -13.77 -11.13 10.24
N PRO A 51 -14.15 -12.41 10.50
CA PRO A 51 -14.43 -12.87 11.87
C PRO A 51 -13.26 -12.56 12.81
N ALA A 52 -13.56 -12.21 14.07
CA ALA A 52 -12.55 -11.89 15.08
C ALA A 52 -11.51 -13.02 15.29
N GLU A 53 -11.85 -14.24 14.91
CA GLU A 53 -10.98 -15.41 14.98
C GLU A 53 -9.91 -15.44 13.86
N MET A 54 -10.10 -14.65 12.80
CA MET A 54 -9.23 -14.54 11.62
C MET A 54 -8.45 -13.21 11.58
N GLU A 55 -8.33 -12.53 12.71
CA GLU A 55 -7.69 -11.21 12.83
C GLU A 55 -6.24 -11.12 12.38
N SER A 56 -5.50 -12.24 12.41
CA SER A 56 -4.12 -12.29 11.89
C SER A 56 -4.05 -12.32 10.36
N LEU A 57 -5.19 -12.46 9.67
CA LEU A 57 -5.27 -12.61 8.21
C LEU A 57 -5.49 -11.28 7.47
N ALA A 58 -5.50 -10.14 8.17
CA ALA A 58 -5.75 -8.83 7.57
C ALA A 58 -4.82 -7.74 8.10
N PRO A 59 -4.55 -6.69 7.30
CA PRO A 59 -3.72 -5.58 7.73
C PRO A 59 -4.38 -4.73 8.80
N THR A 60 -3.60 -4.43 9.84
CA THR A 60 -3.98 -3.45 10.87
C THR A 60 -3.95 -2.01 10.40
N ASN A 61 -4.68 -1.15 11.11
CA ASN A 61 -4.76 0.27 10.81
C ASN A 61 -3.37 0.90 10.74
N ARG A 62 -3.16 1.73 9.70
CA ARG A 62 -1.88 2.33 9.35
C ARG A 62 -2.04 3.63 8.59
N ARG A 63 -1.06 4.52 8.75
CA ARG A 63 -0.97 5.79 8.00
C ARG A 63 0.26 5.84 7.11
N GLY A 64 0.22 6.66 6.07
CA GLY A 64 1.36 6.83 5.16
C GLY A 64 1.75 5.55 4.40
N HIS A 65 0.84 4.59 4.27
CA HIS A 65 0.98 3.46 3.37
C HIS A 65 0.69 3.91 1.94
N SER A 66 1.09 3.13 0.93
CA SER A 66 0.55 3.29 -0.42
C SER A 66 -0.51 2.23 -0.68
N ALA A 67 -1.51 2.57 -1.51
CA ALA A 67 -2.54 1.67 -1.99
C ALA A 67 -2.63 1.79 -3.51
N VAL A 68 -2.60 0.67 -4.23
CA VAL A 68 -2.74 0.63 -5.69
C VAL A 68 -3.70 -0.49 -6.09
N VAL A 69 -4.38 -0.36 -7.23
CA VAL A 69 -5.20 -1.43 -7.80
C VAL A 69 -4.55 -2.03 -9.02
N TYR A 70 -4.52 -3.35 -9.06
CA TYR A 70 -4.13 -4.13 -10.23
C TYR A 70 -5.11 -5.29 -10.39
N ARG A 71 -5.79 -5.34 -11.54
CA ARG A 71 -6.88 -6.29 -11.82
C ARG A 71 -7.96 -6.20 -10.72
N ALA A 72 -8.48 -7.33 -10.25
CA ALA A 72 -9.52 -7.42 -9.22
C ALA A 72 -8.94 -7.39 -7.78
N SER A 73 -7.82 -6.69 -7.57
CA SER A 73 -7.18 -6.62 -6.25
C SER A 73 -6.61 -5.24 -5.93
N MET A 74 -6.75 -4.84 -4.66
CA MET A 74 -6.06 -3.70 -4.06
C MET A 74 -4.82 -4.19 -3.32
N TYR A 75 -3.70 -3.53 -3.51
CA TYR A 75 -2.42 -3.84 -2.90
C TYR A 75 -1.98 -2.70 -1.97
N ILE A 76 -1.53 -3.05 -0.76
CA ILE A 76 -1.17 -2.10 0.29
C ILE A 76 0.23 -2.39 0.80
N TYR A 77 1.13 -1.42 0.68
CA TYR A 77 2.51 -1.56 1.13
C TYR A 77 2.87 -0.60 2.26
N GLY A 78 3.55 -1.15 3.26
CA GLY A 78 4.22 -0.42 4.32
C GLY A 78 3.28 0.43 5.19
N GLY A 79 3.73 1.64 5.54
CA GLY A 79 3.02 2.57 6.43
C GLY A 79 3.47 2.46 7.88
N TYR A 80 2.93 3.35 8.72
CA TYR A 80 3.19 3.43 10.15
C TYR A 80 2.02 2.81 10.93
N VAL A 81 2.30 1.78 11.74
CA VAL A 81 1.30 0.96 12.42
C VAL A 81 1.40 1.16 13.94
N GLY A 82 0.68 2.15 14.47
CA GLY A 82 0.58 2.41 15.91
C GLY A 82 1.93 2.31 16.64
N ILE A 83 1.98 1.52 17.71
CA ILE A 83 3.20 1.26 18.48
C ILE A 83 4.22 0.36 17.78
N ARG A 84 3.81 -0.44 16.77
CA ARG A 84 4.72 -1.32 16.02
C ARG A 84 5.68 -0.52 15.12
N GLY A 85 5.37 0.75 14.85
CA GLY A 85 6.21 1.63 14.05
C GLY A 85 6.06 1.40 12.54
N ILE A 86 7.12 1.70 11.79
CA ILE A 86 7.14 1.53 10.33
C ILE A 86 7.09 0.05 9.93
N SER A 87 6.27 -0.25 8.95
CA SER A 87 6.03 -1.61 8.46
C SER A 87 6.58 -1.78 7.04
N GLN A 88 6.96 -3.01 6.72
CA GLN A 88 7.24 -3.49 5.36
C GLN A 88 6.21 -4.52 4.88
N GLU A 89 5.15 -4.71 5.65
CA GLU A 89 4.10 -5.66 5.30
C GLU A 89 3.50 -5.27 3.95
N PHE A 90 3.20 -6.29 3.16
CA PHE A 90 2.58 -6.14 1.86
C PHE A 90 1.32 -7.00 1.82
N TRP A 91 0.19 -6.36 1.59
CA TRP A 91 -1.13 -6.99 1.65
C TRP A 91 -1.86 -6.83 0.33
N THR A 92 -2.71 -7.81 0.01
CA THR A 92 -3.66 -7.73 -1.09
C THR A 92 -5.07 -7.95 -0.56
N PHE A 93 -6.03 -7.19 -1.06
CA PHE A 93 -7.47 -7.40 -0.88
C PHE A 93 -8.08 -7.80 -2.21
N HIS A 94 -8.66 -8.99 -2.28
CA HIS A 94 -9.39 -9.46 -3.44
C HIS A 94 -10.83 -8.94 -3.39
N PHE A 95 -11.24 -8.18 -4.40
CA PHE A 95 -12.56 -7.55 -4.40
C PHE A 95 -13.69 -8.57 -4.52
N ASP A 96 -13.52 -9.59 -5.36
CA ASP A 96 -14.55 -10.60 -5.63
C ASP A 96 -14.85 -11.47 -4.40
N THR A 97 -13.80 -11.92 -3.72
CA THR A 97 -13.90 -12.80 -2.54
C THR A 97 -13.96 -12.03 -1.23
N ARG A 98 -13.67 -10.73 -1.25
CA ARG A 98 -13.52 -9.86 -0.07
C ARG A 98 -12.51 -10.39 0.94
N THR A 99 -11.44 -11.02 0.47
CA THR A 99 -10.42 -11.62 1.32
C THR A 99 -9.11 -10.84 1.30
N TRP A 100 -8.48 -10.76 2.46
CA TRP A 100 -7.12 -10.28 2.60
C TRP A 100 -6.14 -11.45 2.49
N LEU A 101 -5.01 -11.21 1.83
CA LEU A 101 -3.87 -12.12 1.83
C LEU A 101 -2.57 -11.36 2.03
N TYR A 102 -1.64 -11.98 2.75
CA TYR A 102 -0.28 -11.49 2.86
C TYR A 102 0.47 -11.80 1.56
N VAL A 103 1.10 -10.78 0.97
CA VAL A 103 1.89 -10.93 -0.24
C VAL A 103 3.31 -11.34 0.18
N SER A 104 3.61 -12.63 0.02
CA SER A 104 4.94 -13.18 0.27
C SER A 104 5.88 -12.94 -0.91
N THR A 105 7.17 -12.85 -0.62
CA THR A 105 8.25 -12.73 -1.62
C THR A 105 9.12 -13.98 -1.56
N PRO A 106 9.85 -14.32 -2.63
CA PRO A 106 10.83 -15.40 -2.61
C PRO A 106 11.89 -15.19 -1.48
N PRO A 107 12.47 -16.26 -0.89
CA PRO A 107 13.34 -16.19 0.29
C PRO A 107 14.56 -15.25 0.21
N HIS A 108 14.97 -14.85 -1.00
CA HIS A 108 16.10 -13.95 -1.24
C HIS A 108 15.70 -12.64 -1.92
N ASN A 109 14.41 -12.44 -2.18
CA ASN A 109 13.89 -11.22 -2.76
C ASN A 109 13.62 -10.21 -1.65
N THR A 110 14.63 -9.37 -1.37
CA THR A 110 14.50 -8.26 -0.45
C THR A 110 13.78 -7.11 -1.16
N GLY A 111 12.64 -6.71 -0.60
CA GLY A 111 11.88 -5.58 -1.10
C GLY A 111 12.42 -4.23 -0.62
N PRO A 112 11.62 -3.16 -0.74
CA PRO A 112 11.96 -1.82 -0.29
C PRO A 112 12.26 -1.69 1.23
N GLY A 113 11.96 -2.70 2.04
CA GLY A 113 12.07 -2.60 3.49
C GLY A 113 11.02 -1.65 4.12
N PRO A 114 11.08 -1.46 5.44
CA PRO A 114 10.00 -0.81 6.17
C PRO A 114 10.01 0.70 5.90
N ARG A 115 8.88 1.27 5.46
CA ARG A 115 8.81 2.69 5.09
C ARG A 115 7.39 3.23 5.14
N HIS A 116 7.27 4.54 5.32
CA HIS A 116 6.00 5.28 5.27
C HIS A 116 6.15 6.58 4.46
N GLY A 117 5.04 7.19 4.07
CA GLY A 117 5.04 8.44 3.28
C GLY A 117 5.59 8.28 1.85
N HIS A 118 5.73 7.06 1.37
CA HIS A 118 6.17 6.78 0.00
C HIS A 118 5.00 6.92 -0.99
N SER A 119 5.32 7.01 -2.28
CA SER A 119 4.33 6.99 -3.37
C SER A 119 4.43 5.70 -4.14
N ALA A 120 3.30 5.23 -4.67
CA ALA A 120 3.28 4.09 -5.59
C ALA A 120 2.26 4.25 -6.70
N VAL A 121 2.53 3.61 -7.85
CA VAL A 121 1.65 3.60 -9.03
C VAL A 121 1.75 2.26 -9.75
N VAL A 122 0.69 1.86 -10.44
CA VAL A 122 0.71 0.69 -11.32
C VAL A 122 0.92 1.13 -12.77
N TYR A 123 1.84 0.47 -13.46
CA TYR A 123 2.05 0.63 -14.89
C TYR A 123 2.32 -0.73 -15.53
N HIS A 124 1.51 -1.08 -16.54
CA HIS A 124 1.43 -2.42 -17.12
C HIS A 124 1.23 -3.50 -16.05
N THR A 125 2.14 -4.47 -15.97
CA THR A 125 2.09 -5.63 -15.07
C THR A 125 2.98 -5.43 -13.83
N ALA A 126 3.22 -4.17 -13.43
CA ALA A 126 4.07 -3.86 -12.30
C ALA A 126 3.56 -2.68 -11.47
N MET A 127 3.85 -2.74 -10.17
CA MET A 127 3.74 -1.60 -9.25
C MET A 127 5.12 -0.97 -9.10
N TYR A 128 5.19 0.36 -9.15
CA TYR A 128 6.39 1.15 -8.91
C TYR A 128 6.23 1.88 -7.60
N LEU A 129 7.23 1.80 -6.72
CA LEU A 129 7.27 2.44 -5.42
C LEU A 129 8.48 3.36 -5.36
N PHE A 130 8.27 4.62 -4.97
CA PHE A 130 9.33 5.61 -4.86
C PHE A 130 9.38 6.27 -3.49
N GLY A 131 10.61 6.36 -2.96
CA GLY A 131 10.96 7.15 -1.79
C GLY A 131 10.27 6.73 -0.49
N GLY A 132 9.87 7.73 0.30
CA GLY A 132 9.35 7.57 1.66
C GLY A 132 10.43 7.71 2.73
N LEU A 133 10.04 7.39 3.96
CA LEU A 133 10.85 7.60 5.16
C LEU A 133 11.08 6.27 5.91
N VAL A 134 12.35 6.03 6.26
CA VAL A 134 12.78 5.01 7.22
C VAL A 134 13.20 5.76 8.49
N GLY A 135 12.33 5.79 9.49
CA GLY A 135 12.47 6.72 10.61
C GLY A 135 12.40 8.17 10.11
N LEU A 136 13.49 8.93 10.30
CA LEU A 136 13.64 10.29 9.79
C LEU A 136 14.44 10.37 8.47
N SER A 137 14.87 9.23 7.92
CA SER A 137 15.72 9.17 6.74
C SER A 137 14.91 9.07 5.45
N GLU A 138 15.03 10.07 4.58
CA GLU A 138 14.43 10.08 3.24
C GLU A 138 15.09 9.05 2.32
N GLN A 139 14.25 8.23 1.69
CA GLN A 139 14.67 7.30 0.67
C GLN A 139 14.53 7.96 -0.70
N LYS A 140 15.51 7.71 -1.57
CA LYS A 140 15.56 8.22 -2.96
C LYS A 140 15.63 7.08 -3.98
N ASP A 141 15.20 5.89 -3.56
CA ASP A 141 15.20 4.68 -4.35
C ASP A 141 13.87 4.46 -5.06
N LEU A 142 13.94 3.81 -6.22
CA LEU A 142 12.80 3.37 -7.01
C LEU A 142 12.78 1.84 -6.99
N TRP A 143 11.63 1.27 -6.67
CA TRP A 143 11.40 -0.17 -6.64
C TRP A 143 10.28 -0.54 -7.60
N LYS A 144 10.40 -1.71 -8.22
CA LYS A 144 9.38 -2.33 -9.06
C LYS A 144 8.95 -3.64 -8.42
N TRP A 145 7.66 -3.81 -8.13
CA TRP A 145 7.04 -5.11 -7.87
C TRP A 145 6.49 -5.64 -9.19
N ASP A 146 6.91 -6.85 -9.57
CA ASP A 146 6.38 -7.55 -10.72
C ASP A 146 5.27 -8.51 -10.28
N PHE A 147 4.04 -8.27 -10.76
CA PHE A 147 2.89 -9.09 -10.39
C PHE A 147 2.93 -10.50 -11.00
N GLY A 148 3.75 -10.74 -12.03
CA GLY A 148 3.84 -12.03 -12.71
C GLY A 148 4.68 -13.06 -11.97
N ASN A 149 5.71 -12.62 -11.25
CA ASN A 149 6.63 -13.50 -10.52
C ASN A 149 6.75 -13.16 -9.02
N SER A 150 5.87 -12.27 -8.53
CA SER A 150 5.81 -11.84 -7.13
C SER A 150 7.17 -11.44 -6.57
N SER A 151 7.91 -10.60 -7.30
CA SER A 151 9.26 -10.18 -6.92
C SER A 151 9.47 -8.67 -7.03
N TRP A 152 10.21 -8.13 -6.06
CA TRP A 152 10.72 -6.77 -6.08
C TRP A 152 12.05 -6.66 -6.83
N TYR A 153 12.25 -5.51 -7.48
CA TYR A 153 13.47 -5.13 -8.17
C TYR A 153 13.83 -3.69 -7.82
N ASN A 154 15.06 -3.47 -7.35
CA ASN A 154 15.58 -2.12 -7.16
C ASN A 154 15.99 -1.53 -8.52
N ILE A 155 15.29 -0.48 -8.95
CA ILE A 155 15.56 0.22 -10.20
C ILE A 155 16.61 1.29 -9.91
N ARG A 156 17.89 0.92 -10.00
CA ARG A 156 18.99 1.86 -9.88
C ARG A 156 19.06 2.73 -11.14
N THR A 157 18.86 4.03 -11.00
CA THR A 157 19.23 4.99 -12.04
C THR A 157 20.75 5.12 -12.07
N ARG A 158 21.37 4.88 -13.23
CA ARG A 158 22.85 4.91 -13.40
C ARG A 158 23.45 6.32 -13.45
N TYR A 159 22.68 7.37 -13.16
CA TYR A 159 23.19 8.74 -13.23
C TYR A 159 23.64 9.21 -11.84
N ARG A 160 24.91 8.92 -11.50
CA ARG A 160 25.67 9.80 -10.61
C ARG A 160 25.81 11.13 -11.36
N ILE A 161 24.97 12.10 -11.02
CA ILE A 161 25.27 13.49 -11.38
C ILE A 161 26.46 13.87 -10.50
N TRP A 162 27.66 13.78 -11.06
CA TRP A 162 28.84 14.40 -10.48
C TRP A 162 28.61 15.90 -10.57
N PHE A 163 28.12 16.52 -9.49
CA PHE A 163 28.41 17.92 -9.28
C PHE A 163 29.89 18.01 -8.92
N THR A 164 30.76 18.12 -9.93
CA THR A 164 32.06 18.73 -9.72
C THR A 164 31.78 20.15 -9.24
N LYS A 165 31.96 20.37 -7.94
CA LYS A 165 32.17 21.71 -7.40
C LYS A 165 33.39 22.27 -8.13
N LEU A 166 33.17 23.19 -9.06
CA LEU A 166 34.19 24.16 -9.44
C LEU A 166 34.22 25.19 -8.31
N TYR A 167 35.24 25.09 -7.47
CA TYR A 167 35.83 26.21 -6.75
C TYR A 167 37.30 26.22 -7.11
#